data_AF-A0A6B3FBN3-F1
#
_entry.id   AF-A0A6B3FBN3-F1
#
_cell.length_a   1.000
_cell.length_b   1.000
_cell.length_c   1.000
_cell.angle_alpha   90.00
_cell.angle_beta   90.00
_cell.angle_gamma   90.00
#
_symmetry.space_group_name_H-M   'P 1'
#
loop_
_entity.id
_entity.type
_entity.pdbx_description
1 polymer ?
#
loop_
_entity_poly.entity_id
_entity_poly.type
_entity_poly.pdbx_seq_one_letter_code
_entity_poly.pdbx_strand_id
1 'polypeptide(L)'
;KHLGGFAQTQHGRLAARDGYDEILLTGPDGEVAEGGVTNVLFWDGERLVLPTAPALAGTTLTLLEQGLPGAGLAPARRPVRLADL
;
A
#
# COMPACT_ATOMS: atom_id res chain seq x y z
N LYS A 1 7.97 12.35 1.84
CA LYS A 1 8.33 11.83 3.18
C LYS A 1 8.05 12.92 4.21
N HIS A 2 7.28 12.61 5.26
CA HIS A 2 6.92 13.56 6.31
C HIS A 2 7.55 13.16 7.65
N LEU A 3 7.57 14.09 8.61
CA LEU A 3 8.12 13.89 9.95
C LEU A 3 7.14 13.22 10.94
N GLY A 4 5.87 13.06 10.56
CA GLY A 4 4.79 12.54 11.43
C GLY A 4 4.67 11.01 11.48
N GLY A 5 5.77 10.28 11.70
CA GLY A 5 5.83 8.80 11.67
C GLY A 5 5.38 8.08 12.96
N PHE A 6 4.94 8.82 13.98
CA PHE A 6 4.70 8.29 15.33
C PHE A 6 3.53 7.29 15.37
N ALA A 7 2.45 7.58 14.67
CA ALA A 7 1.28 6.71 14.60
C ALA A 7 1.62 5.38 13.94
N GLN A 8 2.36 5.41 12.82
CA GLN A 8 2.82 4.21 12.13
C GLN A 8 3.73 3.37 13.02
N THR A 9 4.64 4.01 13.77
CA THR A 9 5.53 3.31 14.72
C THR A 9 4.75 2.62 15.85
N GLN A 10 3.78 3.33 16.44
CA GLN A 10 2.93 2.77 17.50
C GLN A 10 2.13 1.57 17.00
N HIS A 11 1.44 1.70 15.86
CA HIS A 11 0.62 0.62 15.31
C HIS A 11 1.47 -0.55 14.81
N GLY A 12 2.65 -0.31 14.24
CA GLY A 12 3.59 -1.37 13.87
C GLY A 12 4.04 -2.20 15.08
N ARG A 13 4.24 -1.57 16.26
CA ARG A 13 4.54 -2.31 17.50
C ARG A 13 3.37 -3.15 17.99
N LEU A 14 2.13 -2.70 17.80
CA LEU A 14 0.93 -3.48 18.14
C LEU A 14 0.80 -4.69 17.21
N ALA A 15 0.92 -4.47 15.90
CA ALA A 15 0.93 -5.55 14.91
C ALA A 15 2.00 -6.61 15.21
N ALA A 16 3.23 -6.18 15.53
CA ALA A 16 4.31 -7.10 15.89
C ALA A 16 4.01 -7.91 17.16
N ARG A 17 3.34 -7.32 18.16
CA ARG A 17 2.91 -8.06 19.37
C ARG A 17 1.83 -9.09 19.06
N ASP A 18 1.01 -8.82 18.06
CA ASP A 18 -0.05 -9.71 17.59
C ASP A 18 0.47 -10.73 16.55
N GLY A 19 1.78 -10.71 16.26
CA GLY A 19 2.45 -11.68 15.37
C GLY A 19 2.46 -11.29 13.89
N TYR A 20 2.14 -10.05 13.55
CA TYR A 20 2.18 -9.52 12.19
C TYR A 20 3.44 -8.67 11.94
N ASP A 21 3.94 -8.70 10.71
CA ASP A 21 5.17 -7.99 10.34
C ASP A 21 4.93 -6.53 9.90
N GLU A 22 3.70 -6.16 9.55
CA GLU A 22 3.38 -4.86 8.95
C GLU A 22 1.92 -4.47 9.24
N ILE A 23 1.61 -3.18 9.04
CA ILE A 23 0.26 -2.62 9.12
C ILE A 23 -0.20 -2.12 7.75
N LEU A 24 -1.51 -2.08 7.53
CA LEU A 24 -2.12 -1.32 6.44
C LEU A 24 -2.74 -0.03 6.99
N LEU A 25 -2.44 1.09 6.35
CA LEU A 25 -3.08 2.37 6.60
C LEU A 25 -4.32 2.48 5.70
N THR A 26 -5.46 2.81 6.30
CA THR A 26 -6.73 2.97 5.58
C THR A 26 -7.30 4.37 5.76
N GLY A 27 -8.02 4.85 4.74
CA GLY A 27 -8.87 6.05 4.84
C GLY A 27 -10.16 5.77 5.64
N PRO A 28 -10.98 6.81 5.89
CA PRO A 28 -12.23 6.70 6.64
C PRO A 28 -13.22 5.68 6.09
N ASP A 29 -13.24 5.49 4.76
CA ASP A 29 -14.13 4.54 4.07
C ASP A 29 -13.54 3.12 3.95
N GLY A 30 -12.42 2.87 4.62
CA GLY A 30 -11.71 1.58 4.59
C GLY A 30 -10.88 1.33 3.34
N GLU A 31 -10.71 2.32 2.46
CA GLU A 31 -9.79 2.22 1.32
C GLU A 31 -8.35 2.16 1.81
N VAL A 32 -7.59 1.16 1.37
CA VAL A 32 -6.18 0.97 1.70
C VAL A 32 -5.35 2.03 0.97
N ALA A 33 -4.48 2.73 1.69
CA ALA A 33 -3.56 3.71 1.12
C ALA A 33 -2.17 3.11 0.91
N GLU A 34 -1.53 2.67 2.00
CA GLU A 34 -0.15 2.18 2.01
C GLU A 34 0.10 1.34 3.27
N GLY A 35 1.31 0.79 3.41
CA GLY A 35 1.74 0.15 4.65
C GLY A 35 2.22 1.15 5.69
N GLY A 36 2.73 0.68 6.83
CA GLY A 36 3.27 1.57 7.87
C GLY A 36 4.48 2.39 7.40
N VAL A 37 5.36 1.77 6.60
CA VAL A 37 6.56 2.42 6.02
C VAL A 37 6.80 2.03 4.56
N THR A 38 5.82 1.39 3.92
CA THR A 38 5.91 0.77 2.60
C THR A 38 4.77 1.23 1.71
N ASN A 39 4.93 1.21 0.39
CA ASN A 39 3.78 1.22 -0.52
C ASN A 39 3.23 -0.20 -0.68
N VAL A 40 1.99 -0.32 -1.14
CA VAL A 40 1.33 -1.62 -1.37
C VAL A 40 0.78 -1.70 -2.79
N LEU A 41 0.90 -2.89 -3.39
CA LEU A 41 0.21 -3.28 -4.63
C LEU A 41 -0.50 -4.61 -4.36
N PHE A 42 -1.65 -4.81 -4.98
CA PHE A 42 -2.43 -6.04 -4.88
C PHE A 42 -2.43 -6.79 -6.20
N TRP A 43 -2.65 -8.11 -6.17
CA TRP A 43 -2.89 -8.93 -7.35
C TRP A 43 -4.35 -9.39 -7.32
N ASP A 44 -5.11 -9.10 -8.37
CA ASP A 44 -6.54 -9.46 -8.43
C ASP A 44 -6.84 -10.77 -9.18
N GLY A 45 -5.81 -11.53 -9.51
CA GLY A 45 -5.92 -12.74 -10.33
C GLY A 45 -5.58 -12.50 -11.81
N GLU A 46 -5.68 -11.26 -12.29
CA GLU A 46 -5.40 -10.89 -13.69
C GLU A 46 -4.29 -9.86 -13.82
N ARG A 47 -4.24 -8.86 -12.93
CA ARG A 47 -3.30 -7.75 -13.01
C ARG A 47 -2.90 -7.21 -11.63
N LEU A 48 -1.81 -6.44 -11.62
CA LEU A 48 -1.43 -5.65 -10.45
C LEU A 48 -2.38 -4.46 -10.29
N VAL A 49 -2.74 -4.17 -9.04
CA VAL A 49 -3.67 -3.10 -8.66
C VAL A 49 -3.01 -2.18 -7.64
N LEU A 50 -2.96 -0.90 -7.99
CA LEU A 50 -2.54 0.15 -7.08
C LEU A 50 -3.78 0.82 -6.49
N PRO A 51 -3.90 0.89 -5.16
CA PRO A 51 -4.96 1.65 -4.54
C PRO A 51 -4.93 3.12 -4.97
N THR A 52 -6.11 3.75 -4.99
CA THR A 52 -6.27 5.16 -5.38
C THR A 52 -6.18 6.13 -4.21
N ALA A 53 -6.30 5.64 -2.98
CA ALA A 53 -6.15 6.45 -1.78
C ALA A 53 -4.77 7.15 -1.75
N PRO A 54 -4.69 8.38 -1.22
CA PRO A 54 -3.44 9.12 -1.17
C PRO A 54 -2.35 8.37 -0.38
N ALA A 55 -1.23 8.12 -1.04
CA ALA A 55 -0.05 7.47 -0.48
C ALA A 55 1.22 8.24 -0.83
N LEU A 56 2.30 8.00 -0.10
CA LEU A 56 3.60 8.53 -0.48
C LEU A 56 4.03 7.91 -1.82
N ALA A 57 4.51 8.73 -2.75
CA ALA A 57 5.17 8.23 -3.95
C ALA A 57 6.58 7.70 -3.59
N GLY A 58 6.65 6.49 -3.05
CA GLY A 58 7.91 5.84 -2.70
C GLY A 58 8.70 5.48 -3.96
N THR A 59 10.03 5.60 -3.89
CA THR A 59 10.91 5.37 -5.04
C THR A 59 10.72 3.99 -5.67
N THR A 60 10.53 2.95 -4.86
CA THR A 60 10.28 1.60 -5.37
C THR A 60 9.00 1.51 -6.17
N LEU A 61 7.90 2.11 -5.67
CA LEU A 61 6.63 2.16 -6.40
C LEU A 61 6.79 2.93 -7.71
N THR A 62 7.48 4.08 -7.69
CA THR A 62 7.75 4.88 -8.90
C THR A 62 8.51 4.09 -9.96
N LEU A 63 9.54 3.32 -9.57
CA LEU A 63 10.28 2.47 -10.49
C LEU A 63 9.41 1.34 -11.05
N LEU A 64 8.56 0.73 -10.21
CA LEU A 64 7.62 -0.30 -10.65
C LEU A 64 6.59 0.25 -11.64
N GLU A 65 5.96 1.39 -11.35
CA GLU A 65 5.00 2.03 -12.25
C GLU A 65 5.59 2.33 -13.64
N GLN A 66 6.88 2.71 -13.69
CA GLN A 66 7.59 2.98 -14.94
C GLN A 66 8.00 1.70 -15.68
N GLY A 67 8.46 0.67 -14.96
CA GLY A 67 9.03 -0.54 -15.55
C GLY A 67 8.01 -1.62 -15.92
N LEU A 68 6.95 -1.79 -15.12
CA LEU A 68 5.98 -2.88 -15.27
C LEU A 68 5.26 -2.87 -16.63
N PRO A 69 4.84 -1.73 -17.21
CA PRO A 69 4.27 -1.72 -18.56
C PRO A 69 5.19 -2.32 -19.63
N GLY A 70 6.50 -2.05 -19.55
CA GLY A 70 7.49 -2.62 -20.47
C GLY A 70 7.69 -4.14 -20.32
N ALA A 71 7.30 -4.70 -19.16
CA ALA A 71 7.32 -6.12 -18.89
C ALA A 71 5.97 -6.81 -19.16
N GLY A 72 4.98 -6.11 -19.74
CA GLY A 72 3.64 -6.64 -19.99
C GLY A 72 2.74 -6.74 -18.74
N LEU A 73 3.13 -6.08 -17.64
CA LEU A 73 2.42 -6.10 -16.35
C LEU A 73 1.80 -4.75 -16.02
N ALA A 74 1.12 -4.11 -16.98
CA ALA A 74 0.53 -2.79 -16.79
C ALA A 74 -0.44 -2.75 -15.59
N PRO A 75 -0.11 -2.02 -14.50
CA PRO A 75 -0.96 -2.00 -13.33
C PRO A 75 -2.23 -1.16 -13.56
N ALA A 76 -3.35 -1.58 -12.96
CA ALA A 76 -4.56 -0.75 -12.88
C ALA A 76 -4.57 0.08 -11.60
N ARG A 77 -5.20 1.26 -11.65
CA ARG A 77 -5.51 2.06 -10.46
C ARG A 77 -7.00 1.97 -10.17
N ARG A 78 -7.35 1.56 -8.96
CA ARG A 78 -8.73 1.55 -8.47
C ARG A 78 -8.74 1.49 -6.93
N PRO A 79 -9.86 1.82 -6.28
CA PRO A 79 -10.00 1.56 -4.86
C PRO A 79 -9.80 0.08 -4.53
N VAL A 80 -9.12 -0.16 -3.42
CA VAL A 80 -9.01 -1.46 -2.76
C VAL A 80 -9.44 -1.24 -1.32
N ARG A 81 -10.56 -1.84 -0.90
CA ARG A 81 -11.06 -1.67 0.47
C ARG A 81 -10.65 -2.85 1.31
N LEU A 82 -10.46 -2.62 2.61
CA LEU A 82 -10.16 -3.68 3.57
C LEU A 82 -11.21 -4.81 3.57
N ALA A 83 -12.47 -4.48 3.27
CA ALA A 83 -13.55 -5.47 3.18
C ALA A 83 -13.45 -6.40 1.95
N ASP A 84 -12.58 -6.07 0.99
CA ASP A 84 -12.38 -6.84 -0.25
C ASP A 84 -11.12 -7.74 -0.20
N LEU A 85 -10.40 -7.75 0.93
CA LEU A 85 -9.20 -8.56 1.18
C LEU A 85 -9.54 -9.85 1.94
#